data_AF-A0A3M7NPK0-F1
#
_entry.id   AF-A0A3M7NPK0-F1
#
_cell.length_a   1.000
_cell.length_b   1.000
_cell.length_c   1.000
_cell.angle_alpha   90.00
_cell.angle_beta   90.00
_cell.angle_gamma   90.00
#
_symmetry.space_group_name_H-M   'P 1'
#
loop_
_entity.id
_entity.type
_entity.pdbx_description
1 polymer ?
#
loop_
_entity_poly.entity_id
_entity_poly.type
_entity_poly.pdbx_seq_one_letter_code
_entity_poly.pdbx_strand_id
1 'polypeptide(L)'
;MGIADLFADLYESVTSSFTTEAHAEEPQEDVKPKLEEECARSAQCHGVKHHFDECVERVTAQHEDPEYKGHKEDCVEEFFHLQHCATECAAPKLWKVLK
;
A
#
# COMPACT_ATOMS: atom_id res chain seq x y z
N MET A 1 -26.77 24.73 -8.94
CA MET A 1 -25.32 24.97 -8.89
C MET A 1 -24.89 24.87 -7.45
N GLY A 2 -24.98 23.66 -6.91
CA GLY A 2 -24.51 23.34 -5.57
C GLY A 2 -23.02 23.02 -5.59
N ILE A 3 -22.38 23.11 -4.44
CA ILE A 3 -20.97 22.73 -4.28
C ILE A 3 -20.67 21.30 -4.75
N ALA A 4 -21.64 20.39 -4.66
CA ALA A 4 -21.52 19.01 -5.12
C ALA A 4 -21.39 18.91 -6.65
N ASP A 5 -22.05 19.80 -7.40
CA ASP A 5 -21.96 19.85 -8.87
C ASP A 5 -20.55 20.27 -9.29
N LEU A 6 -19.95 21.24 -8.59
CA LEU A 6 -18.58 21.71 -8.84
C LEU A 6 -17.53 20.63 -8.56
N PHE A 7 -17.73 19.77 -7.55
CA PHE A 7 -16.83 18.65 -7.28
C PHE A 7 -16.96 17.54 -8.31
N ALA A 8 -18.18 17.25 -8.78
CA ALA A 8 -18.40 16.28 -9.85
C ALA A 8 -17.76 16.75 -11.17
N ASP A 9 -17.97 18.01 -11.55
CA ASP A 9 -17.38 18.61 -12.74
C ASP A 9 -15.85 18.64 -12.68
N LEU A 10 -15.28 18.94 -11.50
CA LEU A 10 -13.83 18.91 -11.30
C LEU A 10 -13.29 17.47 -11.38
N TYR A 11 -13.97 16.51 -10.76
CA TYR A 11 -13.59 15.11 -10.81
C TYR A 11 -13.67 14.56 -12.24
N GLU A 12 -14.73 14.87 -12.97
CA GLU A 12 -14.91 14.48 -14.36
C GLU A 12 -13.88 15.18 -15.27
N SER A 13 -13.58 16.46 -15.04
CA SER A 13 -12.53 17.18 -15.77
C SER A 13 -11.13 16.61 -15.51
N VAL A 14 -10.79 16.27 -14.26
CA VAL A 14 -9.51 15.65 -13.88
C VAL A 14 -9.41 14.24 -14.45
N THR A 15 -10.47 13.45 -14.34
CA THR A 15 -10.51 12.08 -14.86
C THR A 15 -10.43 12.10 -16.39
N SER A 16 -11.22 12.96 -17.04
CA SER A 16 -11.20 13.13 -18.49
C SER A 16 -9.83 13.58 -19.00
N SER A 17 -9.19 14.53 -18.33
CA SER A 17 -7.82 14.97 -18.66
C SER A 17 -6.77 13.87 -18.45
N PHE A 18 -7.02 12.92 -17.55
CA PHE A 18 -6.19 11.74 -17.36
C PHE A 18 -6.48 10.65 -18.42
N THR A 19 -7.65 10.68 -19.06
CA THR A 19 -8.13 9.65 -20.01
C THR A 19 -8.25 10.10 -21.47
N THR A 20 -7.79 11.29 -21.88
CA THR A 20 -7.89 11.76 -23.28
C THR A 20 -7.03 10.93 -24.25
N GLU A 21 -7.68 10.35 -25.27
CA GLU A 21 -7.22 9.71 -26.53
C GLU A 21 -6.02 8.72 -26.54
N ALA A 22 -5.07 8.80 -25.61
CA ALA A 22 -3.98 7.84 -25.45
C ALA A 22 -4.43 6.53 -24.76
N HIS A 23 -5.63 6.50 -24.20
CA HIS A 23 -6.16 5.39 -23.37
C HIS A 23 -7.22 4.54 -24.11
N ALA A 24 -7.00 4.29 -25.40
CA ALA A 24 -7.77 3.28 -26.16
C ALA A 24 -7.20 1.85 -25.99
N GLU A 25 -6.12 1.68 -25.21
CA GLU A 25 -5.70 0.39 -24.65
C GLU A 25 -6.51 0.09 -23.38
N GLU A 26 -6.86 -1.18 -23.16
CA GLU A 26 -7.35 -1.60 -21.84
C GLU A 26 -6.34 -1.17 -20.77
N PRO A 27 -6.79 -0.62 -19.63
CA PRO A 27 -5.88 -0.24 -18.55
C PRO A 27 -5.10 -1.47 -18.10
N GLN A 28 -3.79 -1.50 -18.39
CA GLN A 28 -2.90 -2.52 -17.86
C GLN A 28 -2.82 -2.31 -16.34
N GLU A 29 -3.16 -3.35 -15.58
CA GLU A 29 -3.10 -3.30 -14.12
C GLU A 29 -1.64 -3.13 -13.66
N ASP A 30 -1.41 -2.26 -12.68
CA ASP A 30 -0.09 -2.14 -12.05
C ASP A 30 0.27 -3.46 -11.38
N VAL A 31 1.35 -4.09 -11.86
CA VAL A 31 1.82 -5.39 -11.38
C VAL A 31 2.67 -5.28 -10.12
N LYS A 32 3.13 -4.07 -9.74
CA LYS A 32 3.97 -3.85 -8.56
C LYS A 32 3.30 -4.29 -7.25
N PRO A 33 2.05 -3.91 -6.93
CA PRO A 33 1.40 -4.31 -5.68
C PRO A 33 1.30 -5.83 -5.51
N LYS A 34 0.99 -6.55 -6.61
CA LYS A 34 0.94 -8.02 -6.59
C LYS A 34 2.30 -8.63 -6.28
N LEU A 35 3.36 -8.13 -6.91
CA LEU A 35 4.72 -8.62 -6.67
C LEU A 35 5.19 -8.34 -5.24
N GLU A 36 4.89 -7.16 -4.69
CA GLU A 36 5.22 -6.81 -3.32
C GLU A 36 4.45 -7.67 -2.30
N GLU A 37 3.18 -7.97 -2.54
CA GLU A 37 2.37 -8.85 -1.66
C GLU A 37 2.88 -10.31 -1.68
N GLU A 38 3.22 -10.83 -2.86
CA GLU A 38 3.85 -12.14 -2.99
C GLU A 38 5.21 -12.20 -2.28
N CYS A 39 6.02 -11.16 -2.43
CA CYS A 39 7.31 -11.04 -1.76
C CYS A 39 7.16 -10.93 -0.24
N ALA A 40 6.20 -10.15 0.27
CA ALA A 40 5.90 -10.02 1.69
C ALA A 40 5.48 -11.35 2.34
N ARG A 41 4.79 -12.23 1.59
CA ARG A 41 4.40 -13.59 2.06
C ARG A 41 5.43 -14.68 1.78
N SER A 42 6.55 -14.34 1.14
CA SER A 42 7.58 -15.32 0.79
C SER A 42 8.39 -15.76 2.01
N ALA A 43 9.01 -16.94 1.91
CA ALA A 43 9.86 -17.49 2.98
C ALA A 43 11.01 -16.55 3.40
N GLN A 44 11.54 -15.74 2.48
CA GLN A 44 12.65 -14.82 2.80
C GLN A 44 12.21 -13.65 3.69
N CYS A 45 10.95 -13.21 3.59
CA CYS A 45 10.41 -12.08 4.36
C CYS A 45 9.52 -12.53 5.53
N HIS A 46 9.37 -13.84 5.75
CA HIS A 46 8.50 -14.38 6.80
C HIS A 46 8.85 -13.84 8.19
N GLY A 47 10.13 -13.78 8.55
CA GLY A 47 10.57 -13.30 9.87
C GLY A 47 10.20 -11.84 10.12
N VAL A 48 10.53 -10.95 9.20
CA VAL A 48 10.19 -9.52 9.33
C VAL A 48 8.68 -9.27 9.25
N LYS A 49 7.95 -10.07 8.46
CA LYS A 49 6.49 -10.02 8.44
C LYS A 49 5.90 -10.43 9.80
N HIS A 50 6.41 -11.50 10.40
CA HIS A 50 5.96 -11.94 11.71
C HIS A 50 6.14 -10.84 12.78
N HIS A 51 7.27 -10.14 12.78
CA HIS A 51 7.50 -9.02 13.69
C HIS A 51 6.52 -7.85 13.46
N PHE A 52 6.23 -7.52 12.20
CA PHE A 52 5.23 -6.51 11.88
C PHE A 52 3.83 -6.92 12.35
N ASP A 53 3.42 -8.16 12.09
CA ASP A 53 2.11 -8.66 12.53
C ASP A 53 1.99 -8.63 14.07
N GLU A 54 3.05 -9.01 14.79
CA GLU A 54 3.10 -8.95 16.27
C GLU A 54 3.02 -7.52 16.80
N CYS A 55 3.72 -6.57 16.15
CA CYS A 55 3.62 -5.15 16.50
C CYS A 55 2.18 -4.65 16.30
N VAL A 56 1.55 -4.98 15.17
CA VAL A 56 0.17 -4.57 14.88
C VAL A 56 -0.78 -5.11 15.94
N GLU A 57 -0.69 -6.40 16.29
CA GLU A 57 -1.53 -6.98 17.35
C GLU A 57 -1.37 -6.25 18.68
N ARG A 58 -0.13 -5.94 19.07
CA ARG A 58 0.17 -5.20 20.30
C ARG A 58 -0.37 -3.77 20.27
N VAL A 59 -0.14 -3.03 19.19
CA VAL A 59 -0.59 -1.64 19.05
C VAL A 59 -2.12 -1.57 18.94
N THR A 60 -2.77 -2.52 18.28
CA THR A 60 -4.23 -2.62 18.24
C THR A 60 -4.78 -2.84 19.65
N ALA A 61 -4.19 -3.76 20.44
CA ALA A 61 -4.61 -3.96 21.82
C ALA A 61 -4.47 -2.70 22.69
N GLN A 62 -3.42 -1.90 22.48
CA GLN A 62 -3.25 -0.60 23.15
C GLN A 62 -4.33 0.42 22.76
N HIS A 63 -4.80 0.41 21.50
CA HIS A 63 -5.85 1.31 21.02
C HIS A 63 -7.25 0.90 21.50
N GLU A 64 -7.48 -0.39 21.71
CA GLU A 64 -8.76 -0.93 22.18
C GLU A 64 -8.94 -0.80 23.71
N ASP A 65 -7.85 -0.69 24.47
CA ASP A 65 -7.89 -0.51 25.93
C ASP A 65 -8.14 0.98 26.30
N PRO A 66 -9.33 1.33 26.82
CA PRO A 66 -9.66 2.70 27.21
C PRO A 66 -8.89 3.19 28.44
N GLU A 67 -8.28 2.29 29.21
CA GLU A 67 -7.47 2.61 30.39
C GLU A 67 -5.97 2.61 30.09
N TYR A 68 -5.57 2.37 28.84
CA TYR A 68 -4.17 2.37 28.44
C TYR A 68 -3.52 3.74 28.68
N LYS A 69 -2.61 3.77 29.65
CA LYS A 69 -1.81 4.96 30.04
C LYS A 69 -0.34 4.87 29.63
N GLY A 70 0.02 3.83 28.87
CA GLY A 70 1.38 3.62 28.39
C GLY A 70 1.76 4.58 27.25
N HIS A 71 2.99 4.46 26.77
CA HIS A 71 3.44 5.19 25.58
C HIS A 71 2.71 4.66 24.35
N LYS A 72 2.37 5.57 23.43
CA LYS A 72 1.80 5.19 22.14
C LYS A 72 2.92 4.68 21.25
N GLU A 73 3.05 3.36 21.20
CA GLU A 73 3.92 2.67 20.26
C GLU A 73 3.35 2.78 18.84
N ASP A 74 4.23 2.79 17.84
CA ASP A 74 3.89 2.64 16.43
C ASP A 74 4.70 1.48 15.83
N CYS A 75 4.32 1.04 14.63
CA CYS A 75 4.97 -0.07 13.93
C CYS A 75 5.78 0.40 12.73
N VAL A 76 6.27 1.66 12.74
CA VAL A 76 6.97 2.23 11.57
C VAL A 76 8.26 1.48 11.31
N GLU A 77 9.00 1.09 12.35
CA GLU A 77 10.24 0.34 12.20
C GLU A 77 10.01 -1.04 11.55
N GLU A 78 9.08 -1.83 12.09
CA GLU A 78 8.75 -3.16 11.58
C GLU A 78 8.15 -3.08 10.16
N PHE A 79 7.33 -2.06 9.90
CA PHE A 79 6.83 -1.79 8.55
C PHE A 79 7.97 -1.52 7.57
N PHE A 80 8.97 -0.73 7.97
CA PHE A 80 10.13 -0.44 7.13
C PHE A 80 10.98 -1.69 6.89
N HIS A 81 11.14 -2.57 7.88
CA HIS A 81 11.80 -3.87 7.67
C HIS A 81 11.04 -4.76 6.68
N LEU A 82 9.71 -4.83 6.80
CA LEU A 82 8.87 -5.59 5.87
C LEU A 82 8.91 -5.01 4.45
N GLN A 83 8.76 -3.69 4.31
CA GLN A 83 8.80 -3.02 3.02
C GLN A 83 10.16 -3.12 2.35
N HIS A 84 11.24 -2.95 3.11
CA HIS A 84 12.60 -3.14 2.61
C HIS A 84 12.76 -4.55 2.01
N CYS A 85 12.39 -5.59 2.76
CA CYS A 85 12.48 -6.97 2.26
C CYS A 85 11.59 -7.21 1.02
N ALA A 86 10.32 -6.76 1.07
CA ALA A 86 9.37 -6.98 -0.01
C ALA A 86 9.78 -6.27 -1.30
N THR A 87 10.24 -5.02 -1.20
CA THR A 87 10.65 -4.19 -2.35
C THR A 87 11.95 -4.69 -2.97
N GLU A 88 12.93 -5.13 -2.16
CA GLU A 88 14.16 -5.76 -2.66
C GLU A 88 13.87 -7.05 -3.44
N CYS A 89 12.91 -7.87 -2.96
CA CYS A 89 12.45 -9.05 -3.69
C CYS A 89 11.68 -8.71 -4.98
N ALA A 90 10.82 -7.68 -4.94
CA ALA A 90 9.93 -7.34 -6.05
C ALA A 90 10.66 -6.62 -7.18
N ALA A 91 11.64 -5.76 -6.87
CA ALA A 91 12.36 -4.95 -7.84
C ALA A 91 12.86 -5.74 -9.08
N PRO A 92 13.63 -6.84 -8.96
CA PRO A 92 14.12 -7.58 -10.12
C PRO A 92 13.02 -8.32 -10.89
N LYS A 93 11.84 -8.55 -10.29
CA LYS A 93 10.68 -9.16 -10.97
C LYS A 93 9.89 -8.12 -11.74
N LEU A 94 9.70 -6.95 -11.14
CA LEU A 94 8.99 -5.81 -11.72
C LEU A 94 9.65 -5.35 -13.02
N TRP A 95 10.96 -5.12 -13.00
CA TRP A 95 11.69 -4.66 -14.19
C TRP A 95 11.79 -5.68 -15.33
N LYS A 96 11.39 -6.94 -15.12
CA LYS A 96 11.31 -7.95 -16.19
C LYS A 96 9.97 -7.95 -16.92
N VAL A 97 8.92 -7.43 -16.28
CA VAL A 97 7.55 -7.49 -16.81
C VAL A 97 7.10 -6.15 -17.38
N LEU A 98 7.69 -5.04 -16.93
CA LEU A 98 7.50 -3.72 -17.54
C LEU A 98 8.16 -3.67 -18.92
N LYS A 99 7.48 -3.08 -19.90
CA LYS A 99 7.92 -2.91 -21.29
C LYS A 99 8.24 -1.46 -21.60
#